data_AF-A0AAJ0H658-F1
#
_entry.id   AF-A0AAJ0H658-F1
#
_cell.length_a   1.000
_cell.length_b   1.000
_cell.length_c   1.000
_cell.angle_alpha   90.00
_cell.angle_beta   90.00
_cell.angle_gamma   90.00
#
_symmetry.space_group_name_H-M   'P 1'
#
loop_
_entity.id
_entity.type
_entity.pdbx_description
1 polymer ?
#
loop_
_entity_poly.entity_id
_entity_poly.type
_entity_poly.pdbx_seq_one_letter_code
_entity_poly.pdbx_strand_id
1 'polypeptide(L)'
;MSLLGLLKKQFTPSKLVFHVLFWTFHWGIFAYGWWKQQSDARLAGLNTLQYSVWISRGAGLVLSVDGMLILLPVCRTVMRFIRPKVRFLPLDENIWMHRQLAYSMLFFTILHTTAHYVNFFNVEKTQIRKVTAVQIHYVQPGGITGHVMLLCMLLMYTTAHHRIRQQSFETFWYTHHLFIPFFLGLYTHTVGCFVRDTPEGFSPFAGDDYWTHCIGYLGWRWELWTGGFYLLERLYREIRAVRETKITRVVRHPYDVVEIQFTKPSFKYKAGQWLFLQVPSVSKYQWHPFTITSCPYDPYVSVHVRQVGDFTKDLGDAVGAGGAQAKLYEGVDPMGMYEVALQNGQAMPSLRIDGPYGAPAEDVFENEIAVLIGTGIGVTPWAAILKNIWHLRNGPNPPTRLRRVEFIWVCKDTNSFEWFQTLLSSLEQQSSEAARIPGSSGIEFLKIHTYLTQKLDMDTTQNIVLNSVGADVDPLTELKSRTNFGRPNFNKLFASMRDGILDRTYLHDLGNMRTTVGVYFCGPSAAARDIKKAAKAATVREVQFRFWKEHF
;
A
#
# COMPACT_ATOMS: atom_id res chain seq x y z
N MET A 1 -5.39 -15.57 -16.89
CA MET A 1 -6.44 -14.53 -16.95
C MET A 1 -6.63 -14.20 -18.41
N SER A 2 -7.83 -14.32 -18.98
CA SER A 2 -8.01 -14.06 -20.41
C SER A 2 -7.74 -12.58 -20.73
N LEU A 3 -7.23 -12.29 -21.93
CA LEU A 3 -6.98 -10.94 -22.42
C LEU A 3 -8.22 -10.04 -22.25
N LEU A 4 -9.40 -10.59 -22.55
CA LEU A 4 -10.70 -9.94 -22.39
C LEU A 4 -11.03 -9.55 -20.93
N GLY A 5 -10.65 -10.39 -19.97
CA GLY A 5 -10.79 -10.07 -18.54
C GLY A 5 -9.81 -9.00 -18.06
N LEU A 6 -8.64 -8.92 -18.71
CA LEU A 6 -7.62 -7.89 -18.45
C LEU A 6 -8.07 -6.53 -19.00
N LEU A 7 -8.62 -6.51 -20.22
CA LEU A 7 -9.20 -5.32 -20.85
C LEU A 7 -10.39 -4.78 -20.03
N LYS A 8 -11.37 -5.62 -19.67
CA LYS A 8 -12.53 -5.19 -18.85
C LYS A 8 -12.13 -4.58 -17.50
N LYS A 9 -11.01 -4.99 -16.91
CA LYS A 9 -10.52 -4.45 -15.63
C LYS A 9 -9.87 -3.07 -15.77
N GLN A 10 -9.30 -2.76 -16.94
CA GLN A 10 -8.68 -1.47 -17.21
C GLN A 10 -9.69 -0.43 -17.74
N PHE A 11 -10.74 -0.88 -18.44
CA PHE A 11 -11.77 -0.01 -19.02
C PHE A 11 -13.01 0.21 -18.13
N THR A 12 -12.85 0.30 -16.81
CA THR A 12 -13.93 0.81 -15.96
C THR A 12 -14.17 2.31 -16.26
N PRO A 13 -15.41 2.84 -16.23
CA PRO A 13 -15.68 4.23 -16.60
C PRO A 13 -14.78 5.27 -15.93
N SER A 14 -14.54 5.15 -14.62
CA SER A 14 -13.62 6.04 -13.89
C SER A 14 -12.17 5.97 -14.37
N LYS A 15 -11.66 4.77 -14.68
CA LYS A 15 -10.31 4.60 -15.23
C LYS A 15 -10.21 5.05 -16.68
N LEU A 16 -11.27 4.87 -17.46
CA LEU A 16 -11.33 5.38 -18.84
C LEU A 16 -11.24 6.90 -18.83
N VAL A 17 -12.06 7.58 -18.01
CA VAL A 17 -12.00 9.03 -17.84
C VAL A 17 -10.61 9.47 -17.39
N PHE A 18 -10.02 8.81 -16.39
CA PHE A 18 -8.65 9.09 -15.97
C PHE A 18 -7.67 8.94 -17.14
N HIS A 19 -7.68 7.82 -17.87
CA HIS A 19 -6.73 7.58 -18.95
C HIS A 19 -6.90 8.57 -20.09
N VAL A 20 -8.13 8.95 -20.44
CA VAL A 20 -8.39 9.98 -21.45
C VAL A 20 -7.80 11.31 -20.99
N LEU A 21 -8.11 11.78 -19.78
CA LEU A 21 -7.59 13.05 -19.27
C LEU A 21 -6.05 13.03 -19.14
N PHE A 22 -5.52 11.96 -18.56
CA PHE A 22 -4.08 11.77 -18.35
C PHE A 22 -3.35 11.79 -19.69
N TRP A 23 -3.68 10.91 -20.64
CA TRP A 23 -2.96 10.87 -21.91
C TRP A 23 -3.22 12.10 -22.77
N THR A 24 -4.41 12.69 -22.74
CA THR A 24 -4.68 13.96 -23.44
C THR A 24 -3.78 15.07 -22.91
N PHE A 25 -3.58 15.15 -21.59
CA PHE A 25 -2.65 16.10 -20.98
C PHE A 25 -1.21 15.88 -21.46
N HIS A 26 -0.71 14.64 -21.47
CA HIS A 26 0.67 14.34 -21.91
C HIS A 26 0.86 14.59 -23.40
N TRP A 27 -0.09 14.19 -24.25
CA TRP A 27 -0.05 14.48 -25.68
C TRP A 27 -0.20 15.97 -25.98
N GLY A 28 -0.98 16.71 -25.19
CA GLY A 28 -1.07 18.16 -25.27
C GLY A 28 0.28 18.83 -24.96
N ILE A 29 0.97 18.39 -23.91
CA ILE A 29 2.33 18.87 -23.58
C ILE A 29 3.32 18.51 -24.69
N PHE A 30 3.26 17.28 -25.20
CA PHE A 30 4.10 16.83 -26.31
C PHE A 30 3.91 17.72 -27.55
N ALA A 31 2.65 17.94 -27.95
CA ALA A 31 2.29 18.78 -29.08
C ALA A 31 2.72 20.25 -28.87
N TYR A 32 2.60 20.77 -27.65
CA TYR A 32 3.09 22.10 -27.32
C TYR A 32 4.62 22.19 -27.40
N GLY A 33 5.35 21.19 -26.87
CA GLY A 33 6.81 21.15 -26.94
C GLY A 33 7.32 21.04 -28.38
N TRP A 34 6.63 20.26 -29.21
CA TRP A 34 6.84 20.19 -30.65
C TRP A 34 6.60 21.54 -31.33
N TRP A 35 5.40 22.11 -31.14
CA TRP A 35 5.01 23.37 -31.74
C TRP A 35 5.98 24.48 -31.36
N LYS A 36 6.33 24.59 -30.08
CA LYS A 36 7.32 25.56 -29.58
C LYS A 36 8.68 25.41 -30.26
N GLN A 37 9.15 24.18 -30.48
CA GLN A 37 10.40 23.95 -31.21
C GLN A 37 10.29 24.42 -32.67
N GLN A 38 9.18 24.09 -33.34
CA GLN A 38 8.96 24.39 -34.76
C GLN A 38 8.72 25.88 -35.02
N SER A 39 8.03 26.58 -34.11
CA SER A 39 7.60 27.97 -34.30
C SER A 39 8.62 29.01 -33.85
N ASP A 40 9.58 28.65 -33.00
CA ASP A 40 10.57 29.59 -32.47
C ASP A 40 11.65 29.89 -33.52
N ALA A 41 11.69 31.15 -33.97
CA ALA A 41 12.64 31.62 -34.99
C ALA A 41 14.10 31.45 -34.55
N ARG A 42 14.38 31.51 -33.25
CA ARG A 42 15.73 31.32 -32.69
C ARG A 42 16.25 29.90 -32.89
N LEU A 43 15.33 28.94 -33.00
CA LEU A 43 15.64 27.52 -33.16
C LEU A 43 15.58 27.07 -34.63
N ALA A 44 15.47 28.00 -35.58
CA ALA A 44 15.38 27.70 -37.01
C ALA A 44 16.53 26.82 -37.52
N GLY A 45 17.76 27.04 -37.03
CA GLY A 45 18.91 26.21 -37.39
C GLY A 45 18.75 24.74 -36.99
N LEU A 46 18.18 24.48 -35.80
CA LEU A 46 17.88 23.11 -35.35
C LEU A 46 16.67 22.51 -36.07
N ASN A 47 15.72 23.32 -36.54
CA ASN A 47 14.53 22.85 -37.27
C ASN A 47 14.85 22.22 -38.63
N THR A 48 16.08 22.39 -39.14
CA THR A 48 16.59 21.64 -40.30
C THR A 48 16.65 20.12 -40.05
N LEU A 49 16.71 19.68 -38.78
CA LEU A 49 16.64 18.28 -38.38
C LEU A 49 15.21 17.71 -38.41
N GLN A 50 14.20 18.56 -38.60
CA GLN A 50 12.78 18.20 -38.76
C GLN A 50 12.25 17.29 -37.63
N TYR A 51 11.66 16.15 -38.00
CA TYR A 51 10.95 15.24 -37.10
C TYR A 51 11.77 14.80 -35.89
N SER A 52 13.08 14.56 -36.05
CA SER A 52 13.90 14.07 -34.94
C SER A 52 14.07 15.12 -33.84
N VAL A 53 14.18 16.42 -34.18
CA VAL A 53 14.25 17.47 -33.15
C VAL A 53 12.88 17.78 -32.58
N TRP A 54 11.82 17.77 -33.39
CA TRP A 54 10.47 18.07 -32.90
C TRP A 54 9.96 17.00 -31.94
N ILE A 55 10.19 15.71 -32.27
CA ILE A 55 9.85 14.59 -31.38
C ILE A 55 10.66 14.65 -30.09
N SER A 56 11.98 14.87 -30.18
CA SER A 56 12.83 14.84 -28.99
C SER A 56 12.49 15.96 -28.02
N ARG A 57 12.08 17.13 -28.53
CA ARG A 57 11.68 18.30 -27.75
C ARG A 57 10.28 18.14 -27.16
N GLY A 58 9.31 17.67 -27.94
CA GLY A 58 8.00 17.31 -27.42
C GLY A 58 8.09 16.30 -26.28
N ALA A 59 8.83 15.20 -26.48
CA ALA A 59 9.02 14.17 -25.47
C ALA A 59 9.82 14.69 -24.26
N GLY A 60 10.84 15.51 -24.48
CA GLY A 60 11.64 16.10 -23.40
C GLY A 60 10.84 16.99 -22.45
N LEU A 61 9.85 17.74 -22.97
CA LEU A 61 8.97 18.55 -22.13
C LEU A 61 8.03 17.67 -21.29
N VAL A 62 7.48 16.60 -21.87
CA VAL A 62 6.67 15.64 -21.13
C VAL A 62 7.48 14.98 -20.02
N LEU A 63 8.71 14.55 -20.31
CA LEU A 63 9.60 13.94 -19.32
C LEU A 63 9.93 14.88 -18.17
N SER A 64 10.09 16.18 -18.43
CA SER A 64 10.30 17.18 -17.39
C SER A 64 9.07 17.34 -16.48
N VAL A 65 7.86 17.30 -17.05
CA VAL A 65 6.61 17.31 -16.27
C VAL A 65 6.45 16.02 -15.47
N ASP A 66 6.71 14.86 -16.07
CA ASP A 66 6.66 13.57 -15.39
C ASP A 66 7.69 13.49 -14.26
N GLY A 67 8.90 14.01 -14.47
CA GLY A 67 9.96 14.11 -13.47
C GLY A 67 9.56 14.98 -12.28
N MET A 68 8.83 16.06 -12.52
CA MET A 68 8.24 16.89 -11.46
C MET A 68 7.15 16.12 -10.68
N LEU A 69 6.26 15.41 -11.37
CA LEU A 69 5.07 14.81 -10.75
C LEU A 69 5.34 13.47 -10.04
N ILE A 70 6.34 12.69 -10.45
CA ILE A 70 6.54 11.29 -10.00
C ILE A 70 6.78 11.14 -8.48
N LEU A 71 7.34 12.16 -7.82
CA LEU A 71 7.63 12.16 -6.37
C LEU A 71 6.42 12.50 -5.51
N LEU A 72 5.44 13.24 -6.03
CA LEU A 72 4.26 13.67 -5.27
C LEU A 72 3.42 12.49 -4.73
N PRO A 73 3.08 11.46 -5.52
CA PRO A 73 2.28 10.35 -5.01
C PRO A 73 2.97 9.54 -3.90
N VAL A 74 4.30 9.62 -3.74
CA VAL A 74 5.03 8.91 -2.68
C VAL A 74 5.23 9.74 -1.40
N CYS A 75 4.78 10.99 -1.36
CA CYS A 75 4.73 11.84 -0.16
C CYS A 75 3.59 11.42 0.78
N ARG A 76 3.73 10.26 1.44
CA ARG A 76 2.64 9.57 2.14
C ARG A 76 2.01 10.38 3.29
N THR A 77 2.78 11.20 3.99
CA THR A 77 2.25 12.05 5.08
C THR A 77 1.29 13.09 4.54
N VAL A 78 1.62 13.71 3.40
CA VAL A 78 0.79 14.71 2.75
C VAL A 78 -0.48 14.05 2.20
N MET A 79 -0.34 12.89 1.57
CA MET A 79 -1.47 12.12 1.07
C MET A 79 -2.47 11.77 2.19
N ARG A 80 -2.01 11.52 3.42
CA ARG A 80 -2.89 11.32 4.58
C ARG A 80 -3.80 12.53 4.87
N PHE A 81 -3.30 13.76 4.70
CA PHE A 81 -4.08 14.97 4.97
C PHE A 81 -4.98 15.38 3.81
N ILE A 82 -4.56 15.11 2.57
CA ILE A 82 -5.31 15.47 1.36
C ILE A 82 -6.43 14.44 1.08
N ARG A 83 -6.17 13.15 1.32
CA ARG A 83 -7.10 12.03 1.05
C ARG A 83 -8.53 12.28 1.55
N PRO A 84 -8.78 12.70 2.81
CA PRO A 84 -10.16 12.92 3.28
C PRO A 84 -10.86 14.11 2.63
N LYS A 85 -10.09 15.10 2.15
CA LYS A 85 -10.62 16.36 1.61
C LYS A 85 -10.95 16.28 0.11
N VAL A 86 -10.31 15.36 -0.62
CA VAL A 86 -10.39 15.29 -2.09
C VAL A 86 -10.83 13.89 -2.51
N ARG A 87 -12.10 13.55 -2.25
CA ARG A 87 -12.69 12.23 -2.54
C ARG A 87 -12.96 11.98 -4.04
N PHE A 88 -12.91 13.00 -4.91
CA PHE A 88 -13.18 12.86 -6.35
C PHE A 88 -11.98 12.37 -7.16
N LEU A 89 -10.76 12.59 -6.67
CA LEU A 89 -9.54 12.01 -7.24
C LEU A 89 -9.27 10.67 -6.55
N PRO A 90 -8.86 9.62 -7.28
CA PRO A 90 -8.50 8.31 -6.70
C PRO A 90 -7.14 8.38 -5.96
N LEU A 91 -7.03 9.28 -4.99
CA LEU A 91 -5.85 9.46 -4.14
C LEU A 91 -5.60 8.24 -3.24
N ASP A 92 -6.60 7.37 -3.09
CA ASP A 92 -6.52 6.05 -2.46
C ASP A 92 -5.56 5.10 -3.20
N GLU A 93 -5.33 5.33 -4.50
CA GLU A 93 -4.38 4.57 -5.30
C GLU A 93 -3.14 5.42 -5.70
N ASN A 94 -2.58 6.20 -4.77
CA ASN A 94 -1.40 7.03 -5.02
C ASN A 94 -0.22 6.24 -5.65
N ILE A 95 0.05 5.01 -5.19
CA ILE A 95 1.08 4.16 -5.79
C ILE A 95 0.66 3.66 -7.18
N TRP A 96 -0.63 3.55 -7.48
CA TRP A 96 -1.07 3.30 -8.86
C TRP A 96 -0.80 4.50 -9.77
N MET A 97 -1.06 5.73 -9.29
CA MET A 97 -0.70 6.96 -10.01
C MET A 97 0.81 7.07 -10.25
N HIS A 98 1.63 6.79 -9.24
CA HIS A 98 3.10 6.71 -9.40
C HIS A 98 3.51 5.75 -10.53
N ARG A 99 2.86 4.58 -10.62
CA ARG A 99 3.10 3.64 -11.73
C ARG A 99 2.63 4.18 -13.08
N GLN A 100 1.52 4.92 -13.15
CA GLN A 100 1.05 5.51 -14.42
C GLN A 100 2.05 6.55 -14.94
N LEU A 101 2.55 7.43 -14.06
CA LEU A 101 3.61 8.38 -14.38
C LEU A 101 4.89 7.66 -14.82
N ALA A 102 5.29 6.57 -14.15
CA ALA A 102 6.42 5.76 -14.58
C ALA A 102 6.21 5.15 -15.98
N TYR A 103 5.01 4.65 -16.31
CA TYR A 103 4.74 4.13 -17.66
C TYR A 103 4.78 5.21 -18.73
N SER A 104 4.26 6.41 -18.45
CA SER A 104 4.39 7.57 -19.33
C SER A 104 5.87 7.93 -19.54
N MET A 105 6.62 8.07 -18.45
CA MET A 105 8.03 8.41 -18.47
C MET A 105 8.84 7.40 -19.28
N LEU A 106 8.61 6.09 -19.12
CA LEU A 106 9.27 5.07 -19.93
C LEU A 106 8.98 5.24 -21.43
N PHE A 107 7.72 5.45 -21.80
CA PHE A 107 7.31 5.63 -23.19
C PHE A 107 7.97 6.87 -23.81
N PHE A 108 7.89 8.02 -23.15
CA PHE A 108 8.49 9.25 -23.66
C PHE A 108 10.02 9.23 -23.60
N THR A 109 10.65 8.48 -22.68
CA THR A 109 12.10 8.26 -22.67
C THR A 109 12.54 7.51 -23.92
N ILE A 110 11.81 6.46 -24.33
CA ILE A 110 12.13 5.72 -25.56
C ILE A 110 12.01 6.65 -26.78
N LEU A 111 10.95 7.44 -26.87
CA LEU A 111 10.78 8.42 -27.95
C LEU A 111 11.89 9.48 -27.95
N HIS A 112 12.16 10.08 -26.79
CA HIS A 112 13.16 11.13 -26.60
C HIS A 112 14.57 10.64 -26.99
N THR A 113 15.01 9.50 -26.44
CA THR A 113 16.33 8.93 -26.69
C THR A 113 16.51 8.52 -28.15
N THR A 114 15.51 7.82 -28.73
CA THR A 114 15.59 7.39 -30.14
C THR A 114 15.67 8.60 -31.07
N ALA A 115 14.85 9.63 -30.82
CA ALA A 115 14.88 10.86 -31.59
C ALA A 115 16.21 11.62 -31.42
N HIS A 116 16.79 11.63 -30.22
CA HIS A 116 18.12 12.19 -29.98
C HIS A 116 19.23 11.42 -30.72
N TYR A 117 19.18 10.09 -30.80
CA TYR A 117 20.17 9.31 -31.53
C TYR A 117 20.14 9.64 -33.02
N VAL A 118 18.93 9.80 -33.59
CA VAL A 118 18.75 10.29 -34.97
C VAL A 118 19.27 11.72 -35.11
N ASN A 119 19.02 12.61 -34.13
CA ASN A 119 19.58 13.96 -34.14
C ASN A 119 21.10 13.97 -34.12
N PHE A 120 21.75 13.09 -33.34
CA PHE A 120 23.21 13.06 -33.25
C PHE A 120 23.83 12.68 -34.59
N PHE A 121 23.27 11.66 -35.25
CA PHE A 121 23.66 11.28 -36.61
C PHE A 121 23.42 12.41 -37.62
N ASN A 122 22.24 13.05 -37.58
CA ASN A 122 21.91 14.13 -38.50
C ASN A 122 22.76 15.39 -38.27
N VAL A 123 23.10 15.72 -37.03
CA VAL A 123 24.01 16.84 -36.70
C VAL A 123 25.40 16.61 -37.27
N GLU A 124 25.92 15.39 -37.16
CA GLU A 124 27.19 15.02 -37.78
C GLU A 124 27.11 15.05 -39.30
N LYS A 125 26.02 14.56 -39.91
CA LYS A 125 25.87 14.56 -41.37
C LYS A 125 25.75 15.96 -41.95
N THR A 126 24.96 16.82 -41.30
CA THR A 126 24.68 18.19 -41.76
C THR A 126 25.75 19.20 -41.35
N GLN A 127 26.61 18.83 -40.39
CA GLN A 127 27.65 19.69 -39.83
C GLN A 127 27.11 21.05 -39.32
N ILE A 128 25.83 21.09 -38.91
CA ILE A 128 25.23 22.27 -38.23
C ILE A 128 26.07 22.66 -37.01
N ARG A 129 26.70 21.66 -36.38
CA ARG A 129 27.76 21.83 -35.39
C ARG A 129 28.93 20.97 -35.82
N LYS A 130 30.16 21.50 -35.74
CA LYS A 130 31.40 20.77 -36.06
C LYS A 130 31.77 19.78 -34.95
N VAL A 131 30.92 18.79 -34.73
CA VAL A 131 31.08 17.73 -33.73
C VAL A 131 30.65 16.39 -34.32
N THR A 132 31.29 15.31 -33.90
CA THR A 132 30.89 13.94 -34.29
C THR A 132 29.76 13.43 -33.39
N ALA A 133 28.97 12.46 -33.86
CA ALA A 133 27.92 11.86 -33.03
C ALA A 133 28.50 11.23 -31.76
N VAL A 134 29.68 10.60 -31.86
CA VAL A 134 30.39 9.99 -30.72
C VAL A 134 30.74 11.03 -29.65
N GLN A 135 31.22 12.21 -30.06
CA GLN A 135 31.48 13.31 -29.14
C GLN A 135 30.20 13.79 -28.45
N ILE A 136 29.07 13.84 -29.17
CA ILE A 136 27.78 14.20 -28.57
C ILE A 136 27.34 13.15 -27.53
N HIS A 137 27.51 11.85 -27.81
CA HIS A 137 27.11 10.77 -26.89
C HIS A 137 27.90 10.77 -25.58
N TYR A 138 29.23 10.94 -25.65
CA TYR A 138 30.12 10.59 -24.52
C TYR A 138 30.94 11.75 -23.96
N VAL A 139 30.99 12.90 -24.63
CA VAL A 139 31.73 14.08 -24.14
C VAL A 139 30.78 15.18 -23.69
N GLN A 140 29.65 15.34 -24.37
CA GLN A 140 28.71 16.40 -24.02
C GLN A 140 27.90 16.03 -22.77
N PRO A 141 27.64 17.01 -21.86
CA PRO A 141 26.91 16.75 -20.62
C PRO A 141 25.55 16.09 -20.82
N GLY A 142 24.80 16.50 -21.86
CA GLY A 142 23.50 15.91 -22.18
C GLY A 142 23.59 14.42 -22.56
N GLY A 143 24.61 14.03 -23.33
CA GLY A 143 24.85 12.64 -23.67
C GLY A 143 25.19 11.81 -22.44
N ILE A 144 26.17 12.23 -21.65
CA ILE A 144 26.63 11.52 -20.45
C ILE A 144 25.49 11.33 -19.44
N THR A 145 24.83 12.41 -19.06
CA THR A 145 23.69 12.36 -18.11
C THR A 145 22.54 11.51 -18.64
N GLY A 146 22.27 11.56 -19.95
CA GLY A 146 21.28 10.71 -20.62
C GLY A 146 21.57 9.21 -20.44
N HIS A 147 22.79 8.77 -20.71
CA HIS A 147 23.15 7.34 -20.54
C HIS A 147 23.13 6.89 -19.07
N VAL A 148 23.58 7.74 -18.14
CA VAL A 148 23.48 7.45 -16.70
C VAL A 148 22.03 7.26 -16.28
N MET A 149 21.13 8.17 -16.68
CA MET A 149 19.70 8.06 -16.39
C MET A 149 19.09 6.79 -17.01
N LEU A 150 19.44 6.46 -18.26
CA LEU A 150 18.95 5.23 -18.92
C LEU A 150 19.38 3.97 -18.19
N LEU A 151 20.63 3.89 -17.71
CA LEU A 151 21.11 2.77 -16.92
C LEU A 151 20.35 2.66 -15.59
N CYS A 152 20.17 3.77 -14.88
CA CYS A 152 19.36 3.80 -13.66
C CYS A 152 17.92 3.35 -13.92
N MET A 153 17.29 3.85 -14.99
CA MET A 153 15.93 3.44 -15.38
C MET A 153 15.87 1.95 -15.70
N LEU A 154 16.81 1.40 -16.47
CA LEU A 154 16.84 -0.02 -16.80
C LEU A 154 16.84 -0.89 -15.53
N LEU A 155 17.73 -0.58 -14.58
CA LEU A 155 17.83 -1.32 -13.32
C LEU A 155 16.58 -1.14 -12.44
N MET A 156 16.05 0.08 -12.34
CA MET A 156 14.84 0.33 -11.54
C MET A 156 13.59 -0.34 -12.10
N TYR A 157 13.38 -0.29 -13.42
CA TYR A 157 12.15 -0.81 -14.04
C TYR A 157 12.15 -2.34 -14.09
N THR A 158 13.31 -2.95 -14.29
CA THR A 158 13.43 -4.42 -14.28
C THR A 158 13.07 -4.97 -12.91
N THR A 159 13.68 -4.48 -11.83
CA THR A 159 13.42 -4.97 -10.47
C THR A 159 12.04 -4.56 -9.94
N ALA A 160 11.50 -3.43 -10.39
CA ALA A 160 10.13 -3.00 -10.05
C ALA A 160 9.04 -3.84 -10.72
N HIS A 161 9.38 -4.71 -11.67
CA HIS A 161 8.41 -5.60 -12.30
C HIS A 161 7.77 -6.52 -11.25
N HIS A 162 6.43 -6.66 -11.32
CA HIS A 162 5.63 -7.32 -10.28
C HIS A 162 6.13 -8.72 -9.90
N ARG A 163 6.56 -9.52 -10.88
CA ARG A 163 7.09 -10.88 -10.61
C ARG A 163 8.40 -10.86 -9.83
N ILE A 164 9.33 -9.98 -10.21
CA ILE A 164 10.66 -9.89 -9.58
C ILE A 164 10.52 -9.33 -8.17
N ARG A 165 9.76 -8.24 -8.01
CA ARG A 165 9.48 -7.65 -6.69
C ARG A 165 8.79 -8.60 -5.72
N GLN A 166 7.94 -9.51 -6.20
CA GLN A 166 7.31 -10.53 -5.34
C GLN A 166 8.27 -11.65 -4.92
N GLN A 167 9.31 -11.93 -5.72
CA GLN A 167 10.32 -12.93 -5.41
C GLN A 167 11.40 -12.36 -4.49
N SER A 168 11.86 -11.14 -4.75
CA SER A 168 12.83 -10.42 -3.92
C SER A 168 12.44 -8.96 -3.78
N PHE A 169 11.84 -8.62 -2.64
CA PHE A 169 11.47 -7.24 -2.34
C PHE A 169 12.70 -6.38 -2.05
N GLU A 170 13.73 -6.95 -1.42
CA GLU A 170 14.98 -6.25 -1.09
C GLU A 170 15.72 -5.77 -2.34
N THR A 171 15.86 -6.63 -3.34
CA THR A 171 16.49 -6.25 -4.62
C THR A 171 15.76 -5.09 -5.27
N PHE A 172 14.42 -5.14 -5.28
CA PHE A 172 13.61 -4.01 -5.72
C PHE A 172 13.92 -2.76 -4.90
N TRP A 173 13.88 -2.84 -3.57
CA TRP A 173 14.05 -1.69 -2.68
C TRP A 173 15.41 -1.00 -2.88
N TYR A 174 16.51 -1.75 -2.89
CA TYR A 174 17.86 -1.19 -3.05
C TYR A 174 18.06 -0.58 -4.44
N THR A 175 17.66 -1.29 -5.51
CA THR A 175 17.81 -0.75 -6.87
C THR A 175 16.88 0.43 -7.13
N HIS A 176 15.72 0.51 -6.48
CA HIS A 176 14.83 1.66 -6.62
C HIS A 176 15.43 2.96 -6.06
N HIS A 177 16.40 2.89 -5.13
CA HIS A 177 17.15 4.06 -4.64
C HIS A 177 18.05 4.70 -5.71
N LEU A 178 18.25 4.04 -6.85
CA LEU A 178 18.86 4.65 -8.03
C LEU A 178 18.04 5.84 -8.58
N PHE A 179 16.87 6.14 -8.02
CA PHE A 179 16.18 7.40 -8.25
C PHE A 179 17.08 8.60 -7.87
N ILE A 180 17.96 8.48 -6.87
CA ILE A 180 18.86 9.57 -6.45
C ILE A 180 19.81 9.99 -7.60
N PRO A 181 20.68 9.11 -8.14
CA PRO A 181 21.50 9.47 -9.30
C PRO A 181 20.67 9.80 -10.55
N PHE A 182 19.50 9.19 -10.74
CA PHE A 182 18.59 9.56 -11.83
C PHE A 182 18.15 11.03 -11.75
N PHE A 183 17.71 11.51 -10.57
CA PHE A 183 17.27 12.90 -10.40
C PHE A 183 18.43 13.89 -10.47
N LEU A 184 19.62 13.54 -9.95
CA LEU A 184 20.82 14.35 -10.15
C LEU A 184 21.15 14.49 -11.65
N GLY A 185 21.03 13.39 -12.39
CA GLY A 185 21.12 13.38 -13.86
C GLY A 185 20.08 14.28 -14.49
N LEU A 186 18.81 14.15 -14.11
CA LEU A 186 17.69 14.94 -14.66
C LEU A 186 17.91 16.45 -14.47
N TYR A 187 18.27 16.88 -13.25
CA TYR A 187 18.49 18.30 -12.94
C TYR A 187 19.67 18.89 -13.70
N THR A 188 20.69 18.09 -13.98
CA THR A 188 21.90 18.53 -14.71
C THR A 188 21.80 18.31 -16.23
N HIS A 189 20.83 17.53 -16.70
CA HIS A 189 20.73 17.09 -18.09
C HIS A 189 20.65 18.24 -19.10
N THR A 190 19.89 19.30 -18.75
CA THR A 190 19.69 20.46 -19.64
C THR A 190 20.74 21.56 -19.45
N VAL A 191 21.64 21.43 -18.47
CA VAL A 191 22.58 22.49 -18.08
C VAL A 191 23.69 22.68 -19.11
N GLY A 192 24.02 21.66 -19.90
CA GLY A 192 25.09 21.73 -20.92
C GLY A 192 24.79 22.58 -22.16
N CYS A 193 23.78 23.45 -22.15
CA CYS A 193 23.40 24.31 -23.28
C CYS A 193 23.26 23.55 -24.62
N PHE A 194 22.72 22.32 -24.57
CA PHE A 194 22.68 21.46 -25.77
C PHE A 194 21.72 21.99 -26.85
N VAL A 195 20.59 22.55 -26.41
CA VAL A 195 19.61 23.24 -27.27
C VAL A 195 19.83 24.73 -27.13
N ARG A 196 20.18 25.38 -28.24
CA ARG A 196 20.61 26.78 -28.32
C ARG A 196 20.41 27.31 -29.74
N ASP A 197 20.45 28.63 -29.89
CA ASP A 197 20.33 29.33 -31.18
C ASP A 197 21.67 29.56 -31.90
N THR A 198 22.79 29.35 -31.22
CA THR A 198 24.14 29.51 -31.76
C THR A 198 24.86 28.16 -32.02
N PRO A 199 25.82 28.10 -32.96
CA PRO A 199 26.65 26.91 -33.15
C PRO A 199 27.53 26.61 -31.93
N GLU A 200 28.08 27.65 -31.30
CA GLU A 200 28.93 27.56 -30.11
C GLU A 200 28.10 27.39 -28.84
N GLY A 201 28.60 26.56 -27.91
CA GLY A 201 27.94 26.32 -26.63
C GLY A 201 28.47 27.24 -25.55
N PHE A 202 27.58 27.73 -24.70
CA PHE A 202 27.94 28.55 -23.55
C PHE A 202 28.05 27.70 -22.28
N SER A 203 29.05 28.01 -21.46
CA SER A 203 29.18 27.45 -20.11
C SER A 203 28.03 27.93 -19.22
N PRO A 204 27.53 27.13 -18.27
CA PRO A 204 26.58 27.58 -17.25
C PRO A 204 27.06 28.79 -16.44
N PHE A 205 28.37 29.05 -16.43
CA PHE A 205 29.00 30.17 -15.74
C PHE A 205 29.23 31.40 -16.65
N ALA A 206 28.80 31.36 -17.91
CA ALA A 206 28.99 32.44 -18.88
C ALA A 206 28.02 33.63 -18.71
N GLY A 207 27.35 33.75 -17.55
CA GLY A 207 26.46 34.87 -17.26
C GLY A 207 25.32 35.01 -18.27
N ASP A 208 25.12 36.23 -18.76
CA ASP A 208 24.02 36.60 -19.65
C ASP A 208 24.03 35.84 -20.98
N ASP A 209 25.20 35.45 -21.48
CA ASP A 209 25.32 34.71 -22.73
C ASP A 209 24.64 33.33 -22.62
N TYR A 210 24.78 32.67 -21.48
CA TYR A 210 24.12 31.39 -21.23
C TYR A 210 22.59 31.55 -21.18
N TRP A 211 22.10 32.53 -20.42
CA TRP A 211 20.66 32.73 -20.22
C TRP A 211 19.97 33.24 -21.48
N THR A 212 20.70 33.98 -22.31
CA THR A 212 20.21 34.44 -23.60
C THR A 212 20.17 33.27 -24.56
N HIS A 213 21.30 32.61 -24.84
CA HIS A 213 21.43 31.69 -25.99
C HIS A 213 21.03 30.24 -25.72
N CYS A 214 20.99 29.77 -24.46
CA CYS A 214 20.65 28.40 -24.13
C CYS A 214 19.13 28.23 -23.95
N ILE A 215 18.46 27.70 -24.97
CA ILE A 215 16.99 27.58 -25.06
C ILE A 215 16.53 26.16 -24.67
N GLY A 216 17.28 25.50 -23.79
CA GLY A 216 16.84 24.29 -23.10
C GLY A 216 15.60 24.59 -22.25
N TYR A 217 14.81 23.56 -21.92
CA TYR A 217 13.68 23.78 -21.02
C TYR A 217 14.12 24.19 -19.62
N LEU A 218 15.33 23.80 -19.19
CA LEU A 218 15.86 24.09 -17.85
C LEU A 218 14.91 23.56 -16.76
N GLY A 219 14.47 22.31 -16.94
CA GLY A 219 13.40 21.69 -16.15
C GLY A 219 13.64 21.68 -14.64
N TRP A 220 14.92 21.64 -14.24
CA TRP A 220 15.35 21.75 -12.85
C TRP A 220 14.72 22.94 -12.11
N ARG A 221 14.38 24.05 -12.79
CA ARG A 221 13.76 25.24 -12.17
C ARG A 221 12.40 24.95 -11.54
N TRP A 222 11.63 24.02 -12.10
CA TRP A 222 10.34 23.60 -11.54
C TRP A 222 10.41 22.21 -10.87
N GLU A 223 11.21 21.29 -11.40
CA GLU A 223 11.37 19.95 -10.82
C GLU A 223 11.96 19.99 -9.40
N LEU A 224 12.85 20.95 -9.10
CA LEU A 224 13.41 21.14 -7.76
C LEU A 224 12.36 21.54 -6.71
N TRP A 225 11.25 22.17 -7.09
CA TRP A 225 10.18 22.47 -6.11
C TRP A 225 9.57 21.19 -5.58
N THR A 226 9.25 20.25 -6.47
CA THR A 226 8.73 18.94 -6.09
C THR A 226 9.77 18.07 -5.41
N GLY A 227 11.04 18.13 -5.86
CA GLY A 227 12.15 17.46 -5.20
C GLY A 227 12.38 17.97 -3.77
N GLY A 228 12.41 19.29 -3.59
CA GLY A 228 12.54 19.94 -2.28
C GLY A 228 11.36 19.62 -1.37
N PHE A 229 10.13 19.65 -1.89
CA PHE A 229 8.94 19.25 -1.14
C PHE A 229 9.01 17.78 -0.68
N TYR A 230 9.41 16.87 -1.55
CA TYR A 230 9.65 15.47 -1.20
C TYR A 230 10.73 15.32 -0.12
N LEU A 231 11.84 16.05 -0.24
CA LEU A 231 12.92 16.01 0.75
C LEU A 231 12.46 16.52 2.13
N LEU A 232 11.67 17.59 2.18
CA LEU A 232 11.10 18.10 3.42
C LEU A 232 10.14 17.09 4.05
N GLU A 233 9.27 16.45 3.26
CA GLU A 233 8.36 15.39 3.72
C GLU A 233 9.14 14.18 4.24
N ARG A 234 10.19 13.77 3.52
CA ARG A 234 11.07 12.65 3.88
C ARG A 234 11.82 12.93 5.18
N LEU A 235 12.36 14.14 5.35
CA LEU A 235 13.04 14.57 6.56
C LEU A 235 12.08 14.61 7.75
N TYR A 236 10.88 15.15 7.56
CA TYR A 236 9.83 15.14 8.58
C TYR A 236 9.50 13.72 9.05
N ARG A 237 9.39 12.76 8.12
CA ARG A 237 9.14 11.35 8.46
C ARG A 237 10.29 10.73 9.25
N GLU A 238 11.54 10.99 8.87
CA GLU A 238 12.71 10.48 9.60
C GLU A 238 12.76 11.04 11.03
N ILE A 239 12.57 12.35 11.19
CA ILE A 239 12.51 13.01 12.51
C ILE A 239 11.38 12.40 13.36
N ARG A 240 10.19 12.20 12.79
CA ARG A 240 9.06 11.58 13.49
C ARG A 240 9.37 10.14 13.91
N ALA A 241 10.05 9.39 13.05
CA ALA A 241 10.29 7.97 13.27
C ALA A 241 11.31 7.70 14.38
N VAL A 242 12.32 8.56 14.52
CA VAL A 242 13.38 8.46 15.53
C VAL A 242 12.94 8.90 16.93
N ARG A 243 11.80 9.60 17.06
CA ARG A 243 11.27 9.99 18.39
C ARG A 243 11.18 8.79 19.33
N GLU A 244 11.46 9.04 20.61
CA GLU A 244 11.53 8.00 21.65
C GLU A 244 10.33 7.04 21.60
N THR A 245 10.67 5.75 21.62
CA THR A 245 9.72 4.63 21.58
C THR A 245 10.24 3.59 22.56
N LYS A 246 9.44 3.24 23.56
CA LYS A 246 9.83 2.28 24.61
C LYS A 246 9.01 1.01 24.48
N ILE A 247 9.67 -0.14 24.34
CA ILE A 247 9.01 -1.44 24.41
C ILE A 247 8.56 -1.65 25.86
N THR A 248 7.26 -1.88 26.05
CA THR A 248 6.68 -2.15 27.37
C THR A 248 6.57 -3.64 27.63
N ARG A 249 6.22 -4.43 26.61
CA ARG A 249 5.98 -5.86 26.75
C ARG A 249 6.21 -6.59 25.42
N VAL A 250 6.75 -7.80 25.49
CA VAL A 250 6.88 -8.71 24.34
C VAL A 250 6.23 -10.03 24.74
N VAL A 251 5.30 -10.51 23.92
CA VAL A 251 4.60 -11.77 24.15
C VAL A 251 4.81 -12.68 22.95
N ARG A 252 5.36 -13.86 23.20
CA ARG A 252 5.43 -14.93 22.21
C ARG A 252 4.10 -15.67 22.21
N HIS A 253 3.50 -15.73 21.03
CA HIS A 253 2.28 -16.47 20.74
C HIS A 253 2.62 -17.77 20.01
N PRO A 254 1.73 -18.77 20.03
CA PRO A 254 1.84 -19.94 19.17
C PRO A 254 1.98 -19.56 17.69
N TYR A 255 2.46 -20.51 16.87
CA TYR A 255 2.57 -20.35 15.41
C TYR A 255 3.56 -19.26 14.95
N ASP A 256 4.66 -19.10 15.70
CA ASP A 256 5.75 -18.16 15.44
C ASP A 256 5.27 -16.71 15.28
N VAL A 257 4.32 -16.32 16.11
CA VAL A 257 3.83 -14.94 16.19
C VAL A 257 4.41 -14.27 17.44
N VAL A 258 4.87 -13.04 17.28
CA VAL A 258 5.36 -12.21 18.38
C VAL A 258 4.53 -10.95 18.45
N GLU A 259 3.97 -10.68 19.62
CA GLU A 259 3.33 -9.42 19.93
C GLU A 259 4.35 -8.48 20.57
N ILE A 260 4.50 -7.29 20.00
CA ILE A 260 5.37 -6.24 20.53
C ILE A 260 4.48 -5.09 20.96
N GLN A 261 4.43 -4.83 22.27
CA GLN A 261 3.75 -3.68 22.85
C GLN A 261 4.75 -2.57 23.17
N PHE A 262 4.45 -1.36 22.77
CA PHE A 262 5.31 -0.20 22.97
C PHE A 262 4.52 1.07 23.23
N THR A 263 5.17 2.04 23.86
CA THR A 263 4.63 3.40 24.07
C THR A 263 5.40 4.41 23.24
N LYS A 264 4.65 5.31 22.60
CA LYS A 264 5.17 6.43 21.83
C LYS A 264 4.23 7.62 21.98
N PRO A 265 4.49 8.57 22.90
CA PRO A 265 3.56 9.67 23.21
C PRO A 265 3.18 10.54 21.99
N SER A 266 4.09 10.65 21.01
CA SER A 266 3.86 11.39 19.77
C SER A 266 2.98 10.68 18.75
N PHE A 267 2.59 9.43 19.00
CA PHE A 267 1.91 8.57 18.04
C PHE A 267 0.42 8.45 18.35
N LYS A 268 -0.40 9.08 17.50
CA LYS A 268 -1.86 9.00 17.57
C LYS A 268 -2.40 8.35 16.31
N TYR A 269 -3.22 7.31 16.48
CA TYR A 269 -3.72 6.47 15.40
C TYR A 269 -5.20 6.15 15.56
N LYS A 270 -5.80 5.61 14.50
CA LYS A 270 -7.16 5.06 14.48
C LYS A 270 -7.10 3.54 14.30
N ALA A 271 -8.11 2.83 14.79
CA ALA A 271 -8.22 1.39 14.60
C ALA A 271 -8.21 1.01 13.10
N GLY A 272 -7.52 -0.06 12.76
CA GLY A 272 -7.34 -0.52 11.38
C GLY A 272 -6.19 0.15 10.62
N GLN A 273 -5.54 1.17 11.18
CA GLN A 273 -4.32 1.75 10.61
C GLN A 273 -3.11 0.85 10.79
N TRP A 274 -2.05 1.15 10.05
CA TRP A 274 -0.80 0.41 10.05
C TRP A 274 0.41 1.35 10.13
N LEU A 275 1.59 0.80 10.38
CA LEU A 275 2.83 1.54 10.54
C LEU A 275 3.99 0.80 9.87
N PHE A 276 5.10 1.51 9.62
CA PHE A 276 6.38 0.89 9.33
C PHE A 276 7.21 0.78 10.60
N LEU A 277 7.72 -0.42 10.84
CA LEU A 277 8.64 -0.74 11.91
C LEU A 277 10.05 -0.89 11.34
N GLN A 278 11.01 -0.24 12.00
CA GLN A 278 12.43 -0.46 11.80
C GLN A 278 13.08 -0.78 13.14
N VAL A 279 13.98 -1.77 13.12
CA VAL A 279 14.78 -2.17 14.28
C VAL A 279 16.27 -2.04 13.92
N PRO A 280 16.94 -0.95 14.32
CA PRO A 280 18.31 -0.65 13.90
C PRO A 280 19.37 -1.72 14.22
N SER A 281 19.14 -2.55 15.24
CA SER A 281 20.02 -3.69 15.56
C SER A 281 19.91 -4.84 14.55
N VAL A 282 18.76 -4.98 13.89
CA VAL A 282 18.54 -5.96 12.81
C VAL A 282 18.96 -5.35 11.47
N SER A 283 18.40 -4.18 11.13
CA SER A 283 18.74 -3.46 9.91
C SER A 283 18.50 -1.96 10.04
N LYS A 284 19.50 -1.18 9.64
CA LYS A 284 19.41 0.30 9.62
C LYS A 284 18.62 0.86 8.43
N TYR A 285 18.30 0.03 7.44
CA TYR A 285 17.71 0.48 6.17
C TYR A 285 16.34 -0.12 5.90
N GLN A 286 16.06 -1.32 6.42
CA GLN A 286 14.78 -1.97 6.19
C GLN A 286 13.67 -1.38 7.06
N TRP A 287 12.52 -1.20 6.43
CA TRP A 287 11.28 -0.75 7.05
C TRP A 287 10.18 -1.69 6.60
N HIS A 288 9.53 -2.37 7.55
CA HIS A 288 8.50 -3.37 7.24
C HIS A 288 7.12 -2.91 7.71
N PRO A 289 6.08 -3.07 6.90
CA PRO A 289 4.72 -2.65 7.23
C PRO A 289 4.07 -3.66 8.20
N PHE A 290 3.46 -3.16 9.28
CA PHE A 290 2.66 -3.98 10.19
C PHE A 290 1.37 -3.25 10.57
N THR A 291 0.28 -4.01 10.61
CA THR A 291 -1.01 -3.52 11.09
C THR A 291 -0.97 -3.31 12.60
N ILE A 292 -1.56 -2.21 13.05
CA ILE A 292 -1.69 -1.93 14.48
C ILE A 292 -2.82 -2.80 15.02
N THR A 293 -2.52 -3.64 16.01
CA THR A 293 -3.46 -4.61 16.59
C THR A 293 -4.14 -4.12 17.86
N SER A 294 -3.54 -3.11 18.51
CA SER A 294 -4.12 -2.43 19.67
C SER A 294 -5.24 -1.48 19.27
N CYS A 295 -6.15 -1.22 20.21
CA CYS A 295 -7.19 -0.22 20.11
C CYS A 295 -6.63 1.17 20.46
N PRO A 296 -7.08 2.28 19.84
CA PRO A 296 -6.66 3.64 20.23
C PRO A 296 -6.93 4.01 21.70
N TYR A 297 -7.79 3.26 22.40
CA TYR A 297 -8.08 3.41 23.82
C TYR A 297 -7.12 2.61 24.73
N ASP A 298 -6.32 1.69 24.17
CA ASP A 298 -5.32 0.94 24.92
C ASP A 298 -4.17 1.87 25.36
N PRO A 299 -3.57 1.65 26.55
CA PRO A 299 -2.46 2.48 27.04
C PRO A 299 -1.13 2.26 26.29
N TYR A 300 -1.11 1.32 25.33
CA TYR A 300 0.04 0.96 24.52
C TYR A 300 -0.37 0.82 23.05
N VAL A 301 0.64 0.81 22.17
CA VAL A 301 0.50 0.41 20.77
C VAL A 301 1.06 -1.00 20.63
N SER A 302 0.33 -1.91 19.98
CA SER A 302 0.81 -3.27 19.71
C SER A 302 0.80 -3.62 18.23
N VAL A 303 1.76 -4.45 17.85
CA VAL A 303 1.82 -5.11 16.54
C VAL A 303 2.06 -6.60 16.73
N HIS A 304 1.43 -7.43 15.90
CA HIS A 304 1.66 -8.86 15.86
C HIS A 304 2.46 -9.21 14.60
N VAL A 305 3.65 -9.78 14.79
CA VAL A 305 4.59 -10.11 13.73
C VAL A 305 4.72 -11.61 13.62
N ARG A 306 4.37 -12.16 12.46
CA ARG A 306 4.62 -13.57 12.15
C ARG A 306 6.04 -13.74 11.58
N GLN A 307 6.81 -14.66 12.12
CA GLN A 307 8.21 -14.89 11.76
C GLN A 307 8.36 -15.75 10.50
N VAL A 308 8.07 -15.18 9.32
CA VAL A 308 8.05 -15.92 8.04
C VAL A 308 9.29 -15.72 7.16
N GLY A 309 9.91 -14.54 7.21
CA GLY A 309 11.09 -14.19 6.41
C GLY A 309 12.25 -13.71 7.27
N ASP A 310 13.38 -13.45 6.63
CA ASP A 310 14.67 -13.14 7.26
C ASP A 310 14.54 -12.03 8.30
N PHE A 311 14.05 -10.84 7.89
CA PHE A 311 13.84 -9.71 8.82
C PHE A 311 12.93 -10.07 10.01
N THR A 312 11.82 -10.77 9.76
CA THR A 312 10.84 -11.08 10.83
C THR A 312 11.37 -12.11 11.82
N LYS A 313 12.25 -13.02 11.37
CA LYS A 313 12.94 -13.99 12.23
C LYS A 313 14.02 -13.30 13.06
N ASP A 314 14.86 -12.49 12.41
CA ASP A 314 15.89 -11.69 13.09
C ASP A 314 15.26 -10.72 14.10
N LEU A 315 14.08 -10.15 13.79
CA LEU A 315 13.31 -9.35 14.72
C LEU A 315 12.85 -10.17 15.93
N GLY A 316 12.33 -11.39 15.69
CA GLY A 316 11.97 -12.32 16.75
C GLY A 316 13.16 -12.62 17.67
N ASP A 317 14.31 -12.96 17.10
CA ASP A 317 15.55 -13.22 17.86
C ASP A 317 16.00 -11.97 18.65
N ALA A 318 15.94 -10.78 18.03
CA ALA A 318 16.36 -9.51 18.65
C ALA A 318 15.47 -9.10 19.83
N VAL A 319 14.19 -9.46 19.84
CA VAL A 319 13.28 -9.21 20.98
C VAL A 319 13.22 -10.39 21.95
N GLY A 320 14.05 -11.42 21.76
CA GLY A 320 14.11 -12.60 22.62
C GLY A 320 12.95 -13.59 22.43
N ALA A 321 12.20 -13.48 21.34
CA ALA A 321 11.06 -14.34 21.00
C ALA A 321 11.34 -15.25 19.78
N GLY A 322 12.62 -15.40 19.41
CA GLY A 322 13.02 -16.12 18.22
C GLY A 322 13.24 -17.60 18.43
N GLY A 323 13.70 -18.29 17.39
CA GLY A 323 13.84 -19.75 17.37
C GLY A 323 14.90 -20.26 18.36
N ALA A 324 15.93 -19.46 18.65
CA ALA A 324 16.96 -19.82 19.62
C ALA A 324 16.41 -19.89 21.05
N GLN A 325 15.49 -19.00 21.40
CA GLN A 325 14.80 -18.98 22.70
C GLN A 325 13.66 -19.99 22.77
N ALA A 326 13.24 -20.60 21.66
CA ALA A 326 12.25 -21.68 21.68
C ALA A 326 12.69 -22.86 22.58
N LYS A 327 14.00 -23.10 22.68
CA LYS A 327 14.60 -24.09 23.60
C LYS A 327 14.38 -23.77 25.08
N LEU A 328 14.25 -22.50 25.46
CA LEU A 328 13.91 -22.10 26.83
C LEU A 328 12.47 -22.48 27.20
N TYR A 329 11.65 -22.75 26.18
CA TYR A 329 10.27 -23.21 26.35
C TYR A 329 10.11 -24.71 26.02
N GLU A 330 11.20 -25.47 25.82
CA GLU A 330 11.13 -26.93 25.70
C GLU A 330 10.64 -27.51 27.04
N GLY A 331 9.43 -28.07 27.05
CA GLY A 331 8.77 -28.62 28.24
C GLY A 331 7.63 -27.76 28.81
N VAL A 332 7.39 -26.57 28.24
CA VAL A 332 6.25 -25.71 28.57
C VAL A 332 5.18 -25.89 27.48
N ASP A 333 3.91 -25.64 27.82
CA ASP A 333 2.78 -25.82 26.90
C ASP A 333 3.03 -25.18 25.51
N PRO A 334 3.16 -25.98 24.43
CA PRO A 334 3.42 -25.44 23.09
C PRO A 334 2.30 -24.53 22.57
N MET A 335 1.13 -24.54 23.21
CA MET A 335 -0.03 -23.68 22.92
C MET A 335 -0.09 -22.44 23.84
N GLY A 336 0.83 -22.29 24.79
CA GLY A 336 0.85 -21.16 25.74
C GLY A 336 1.32 -19.83 25.15
N MET A 337 0.81 -18.73 25.73
CA MET A 337 1.36 -17.39 25.52
C MET A 337 2.43 -17.09 26.57
N TYR A 338 3.63 -16.68 26.12
CA TYR A 338 4.76 -16.46 27.00
C TYR A 338 5.25 -15.03 26.93
N GLU A 339 5.27 -14.35 28.07
CA GLU A 339 5.94 -13.07 28.18
C GLU A 339 7.47 -13.29 28.16
N VAL A 340 8.14 -12.53 27.30
CA VAL A 340 9.60 -12.58 27.22
C VAL A 340 10.17 -11.73 28.34
N ALA A 341 10.74 -12.39 29.34
CA ALA A 341 11.51 -11.73 30.38
C ALA A 341 12.94 -11.45 29.89
N LEU A 342 13.39 -10.20 30.05
CA LEU A 342 14.80 -9.86 29.82
C LEU A 342 15.67 -10.58 30.85
N GLN A 343 16.65 -11.35 30.40
CA GLN A 343 17.68 -11.88 31.30
C GLN A 343 18.63 -10.76 31.76
N ASN A 344 19.25 -10.93 32.94
CA ASN A 344 20.16 -9.93 33.51
C ASN A 344 21.24 -9.49 32.51
N GLY A 345 21.24 -8.21 32.14
CA GLY A 345 22.19 -7.60 31.20
C GLY A 345 21.72 -7.50 29.74
N GLN A 346 20.58 -8.11 29.38
CA GLN A 346 19.98 -7.91 28.06
C GLN A 346 19.13 -6.64 28.03
N ALA A 347 19.25 -5.86 26.95
CA ALA A 347 18.45 -4.67 26.71
C ALA A 347 17.53 -4.91 25.51
N MET A 348 16.28 -4.45 25.61
CA MET A 348 15.35 -4.47 24.48
C MET A 348 15.90 -3.61 23.32
N PRO A 349 15.74 -4.05 22.06
CA PRO A 349 16.21 -3.29 20.92
C PRO A 349 15.42 -1.98 20.78
N SER A 350 16.06 -0.94 20.27
CA SER A 350 15.38 0.32 19.96
C SER A 350 14.42 0.13 18.79
N LEU A 351 13.20 0.66 18.88
CA LEU A 351 12.24 0.67 17.77
C LEU A 351 12.15 2.06 17.14
N ARG A 352 12.11 2.10 15.81
CA ARG A 352 11.75 3.29 15.03
C ARG A 352 10.42 3.05 14.33
N ILE A 353 9.51 4.02 14.46
CA ILE A 353 8.11 3.88 14.05
C ILE A 353 7.72 5.00 13.09
N ASP A 354 7.48 4.66 11.82
CA ASP A 354 6.96 5.60 10.83
C ASP A 354 5.48 5.35 10.57
N GLY A 355 4.62 6.33 10.84
CA GLY A 355 3.17 6.22 10.68
C GLY A 355 2.40 7.15 11.62
N PRO A 356 1.10 6.91 11.84
CA PRO A 356 0.29 5.85 11.21
C PRO A 356 -0.11 6.18 9.78
N TYR A 357 -0.35 5.13 9.00
CA TYR A 357 -0.84 5.17 7.64
C TYR A 357 -2.27 4.64 7.57
N GLY A 358 -3.06 5.28 6.70
CA GLY A 358 -4.47 4.94 6.57
C GLY A 358 -4.70 3.63 5.83
N ALA A 359 -5.84 3.01 6.13
CA ALA A 359 -6.31 1.77 5.50
C ALA A 359 -7.80 1.87 5.15
N PRO A 360 -8.30 1.13 4.14
CA PRO A 360 -9.74 1.04 3.88
C PRO A 360 -10.54 0.57 5.10
N ALA A 361 -9.93 -0.22 5.97
CA ALA A 361 -10.49 -0.69 7.25
C ALA A 361 -11.01 0.44 8.17
N GLU A 362 -10.56 1.68 8.01
CA GLU A 362 -11.09 2.83 8.77
C GLU A 362 -12.55 3.16 8.43
N ASP A 363 -12.99 2.83 7.22
CA ASP A 363 -14.31 3.19 6.71
C ASP A 363 -15.42 2.24 7.21
N VAL A 364 -15.07 1.26 8.07
CA VAL A 364 -16.02 0.27 8.64
C VAL A 364 -17.22 0.97 9.31
N PHE A 365 -16.98 2.09 9.97
CA PHE A 365 -18.03 2.88 10.65
C PHE A 365 -18.95 3.64 9.68
N GLU A 366 -18.59 3.76 8.40
CA GLU A 366 -19.40 4.42 7.36
C GLU A 366 -20.47 3.47 6.75
N ASN A 367 -20.55 2.20 7.14
CA ASN A 367 -21.53 1.23 6.61
C ASN A 367 -22.53 0.78 7.69
N GLU A 368 -23.75 0.41 7.27
CA GLU A 368 -24.75 -0.14 8.18
C GLU A 368 -24.38 -1.54 8.69
N ILE A 369 -23.82 -2.36 7.80
CA ILE A 369 -23.32 -3.71 8.11
C ILE A 369 -21.86 -3.80 7.67
N ALA A 370 -21.00 -4.32 8.54
CA ALA A 370 -19.61 -4.61 8.20
C ALA A 370 -19.35 -6.12 8.19
N VAL A 371 -18.84 -6.65 7.07
CA VAL A 371 -18.36 -8.02 6.97
C VAL A 371 -16.83 -7.99 6.99
N LEU A 372 -16.24 -8.42 8.09
CA LEU A 372 -14.80 -8.42 8.32
C LEU A 372 -14.27 -9.83 8.05
N ILE A 373 -13.49 -10.01 7.00
CA ILE A 373 -12.99 -11.32 6.56
C ILE A 373 -11.47 -11.36 6.70
N GLY A 374 -10.97 -12.23 7.56
CA GLY A 374 -9.54 -12.46 7.78
C GLY A 374 -9.12 -13.88 7.41
N THR A 375 -7.94 -14.03 6.78
CA THR A 375 -7.32 -15.34 6.57
C THR A 375 -6.00 -15.47 7.33
N GLY A 376 -5.86 -16.46 8.22
CA GLY A 376 -4.67 -16.62 9.06
C GLY A 376 -4.32 -15.34 9.84
N ILE A 377 -3.06 -14.89 9.77
CA ILE A 377 -2.59 -13.62 10.40
C ILE A 377 -3.30 -12.36 9.86
N GLY A 378 -3.99 -12.47 8.72
CA GLY A 378 -4.82 -11.39 8.16
C GLY A 378 -5.99 -10.97 9.05
N VAL A 379 -6.19 -11.61 10.20
CA VAL A 379 -7.15 -11.19 11.24
C VAL A 379 -6.71 -9.95 12.03
N THR A 380 -5.41 -9.66 12.05
CA THR A 380 -4.81 -8.55 12.81
C THR A 380 -5.50 -7.18 12.71
N PRO A 381 -5.92 -6.66 11.53
CA PRO A 381 -6.68 -5.39 11.47
C PRO A 381 -8.02 -5.47 12.22
N TRP A 382 -8.65 -6.65 12.22
CA TRP A 382 -9.96 -6.85 12.84
C TRP A 382 -9.86 -6.88 14.37
N ALA A 383 -8.70 -7.25 14.93
CA ALA A 383 -8.40 -7.13 16.35
C ALA A 383 -8.63 -5.71 16.87
N ALA A 384 -7.94 -4.75 16.27
CA ALA A 384 -8.03 -3.34 16.67
C ALA A 384 -9.45 -2.80 16.44
N ILE A 385 -10.08 -3.17 15.31
CA ILE A 385 -11.41 -2.68 14.95
C ILE A 385 -12.48 -3.22 15.89
N LEU A 386 -12.48 -4.52 16.20
CA LEU A 386 -13.46 -5.13 17.08
C LEU A 386 -13.35 -4.58 18.51
N LYS A 387 -12.14 -4.44 19.05
CA LYS A 387 -11.90 -3.76 20.34
C LYS A 387 -12.40 -2.31 20.31
N ASN A 388 -12.15 -1.59 19.22
CA ASN A 388 -12.58 -0.20 19.09
C ASN A 388 -14.11 -0.07 18.99
N ILE A 389 -14.78 -0.97 18.26
CA ILE A 389 -16.25 -1.02 18.21
C ILE A 389 -16.81 -1.24 19.61
N TRP A 390 -16.21 -2.15 20.38
CA TRP A 390 -16.59 -2.39 21.77
C TRP A 390 -16.49 -1.12 22.62
N HIS A 391 -15.32 -0.48 22.64
CA HIS A 391 -15.12 0.76 23.40
C HIS A 391 -16.08 1.88 22.99
N LEU A 392 -16.29 2.07 21.69
CA LEU A 392 -17.16 3.12 21.19
C LEU A 392 -18.63 2.87 21.56
N ARG A 393 -19.09 1.62 21.50
CA ARG A 393 -20.47 1.26 21.88
C ARG A 393 -20.76 1.46 23.36
N ASN A 394 -19.77 1.20 24.21
CA ASN A 394 -19.88 1.43 25.66
C ASN A 394 -19.56 2.88 26.06
N GLY A 395 -19.07 3.68 25.11
CA GLY A 395 -18.76 5.08 25.33
C GLY A 395 -19.99 5.99 25.25
N PRO A 396 -19.82 7.29 25.55
CA PRO A 396 -20.92 8.26 25.54
C PRO A 396 -21.49 8.54 24.14
N ASN A 397 -20.72 8.26 23.09
CA ASN A 397 -21.08 8.54 21.69
C ASN A 397 -20.97 7.26 20.84
N PRO A 398 -21.92 6.32 20.97
CA PRO A 398 -21.90 5.08 20.20
C PRO A 398 -22.07 5.34 18.69
N PRO A 399 -21.47 4.52 17.82
CA PRO A 399 -21.62 4.65 16.39
C PRO A 399 -23.07 4.36 15.99
N THR A 400 -23.72 5.33 15.35
CA THR A 400 -25.15 5.26 15.01
C THR A 400 -25.42 4.52 13.69
N ARG A 401 -24.46 4.57 12.76
CA ARG A 401 -24.60 3.98 11.43
C ARG A 401 -24.29 2.49 11.42
N LEU A 402 -23.16 2.07 12.00
CA LEU A 402 -22.77 0.66 12.09
C LEU A 402 -23.67 -0.08 13.08
N ARG A 403 -24.55 -0.94 12.58
CA ARG A 403 -25.52 -1.69 13.39
C ARG A 403 -25.08 -3.11 13.68
N ARG A 404 -24.43 -3.76 12.71
CA ARG A 404 -24.07 -5.18 12.79
C ARG A 404 -22.71 -5.46 12.15
N VAL A 405 -21.99 -6.41 12.73
CA VAL A 405 -20.68 -6.88 12.29
C VAL A 405 -20.73 -8.39 12.13
N GLU A 406 -20.36 -8.86 10.95
CA GLU A 406 -20.15 -10.27 10.65
C GLU A 406 -18.65 -10.50 10.52
N PHE A 407 -18.07 -11.21 11.47
CA PHE A 407 -16.65 -11.52 11.49
C PHE A 407 -16.44 -12.94 10.98
N ILE A 408 -15.78 -13.07 9.82
CA ILE A 408 -15.50 -14.36 9.17
C ILE A 408 -13.99 -14.60 9.25
N TRP A 409 -13.60 -15.62 10.02
CA TRP A 409 -12.21 -16.00 10.18
C TRP A 409 -11.93 -17.35 9.52
N VAL A 410 -11.08 -17.33 8.50
CA VAL A 410 -10.70 -18.52 7.75
C VAL A 410 -9.27 -18.91 8.08
N CYS A 411 -9.11 -20.05 8.75
CA CYS A 411 -7.81 -20.60 9.08
C CYS A 411 -7.57 -21.92 8.34
N LYS A 412 -6.29 -22.21 8.12
CA LYS A 412 -5.89 -23.54 7.66
C LYS A 412 -5.79 -24.45 8.87
N ASP A 413 -5.03 -24.03 9.88
CA ASP A 413 -4.65 -24.85 11.02
C ASP A 413 -5.44 -24.44 12.28
N THR A 414 -5.74 -25.39 13.17
CA THR A 414 -6.49 -25.17 14.44
C THR A 414 -5.75 -24.24 15.40
N ASN A 415 -4.43 -24.33 15.44
CA ASN A 415 -3.58 -23.57 16.38
C ASN A 415 -3.52 -22.07 16.04
N SER A 416 -4.09 -21.65 14.91
CA SER A 416 -4.19 -20.23 14.55
C SER A 416 -5.26 -19.49 15.37
N PHE A 417 -6.16 -20.21 16.04
CA PHE A 417 -7.33 -19.62 16.71
C PHE A 417 -7.03 -19.03 18.11
N GLU A 418 -6.00 -19.50 18.80
CA GLU A 418 -5.81 -19.31 20.24
C GLU A 418 -5.46 -17.87 20.66
N TRP A 419 -4.50 -17.21 20.00
CA TRP A 419 -4.06 -15.86 20.42
C TRP A 419 -5.17 -14.79 20.33
N PHE A 420 -6.22 -15.05 19.54
CA PHE A 420 -7.34 -14.15 19.33
C PHE A 420 -8.62 -14.62 20.04
N GLN A 421 -8.63 -15.85 20.56
CA GLN A 421 -9.78 -16.51 21.16
C GLN A 421 -10.31 -15.78 22.39
N THR A 422 -9.44 -15.39 23.32
CA THR A 422 -9.85 -14.71 24.56
C THR A 422 -10.60 -13.41 24.26
N LEU A 423 -10.13 -12.65 23.27
CA LEU A 423 -10.80 -11.44 22.84
C LEU A 423 -12.16 -11.76 22.19
N LEU A 424 -12.20 -12.74 21.28
CA LEU A 424 -13.42 -13.11 20.58
C LEU A 424 -14.51 -13.62 21.54
N SER A 425 -14.13 -14.44 22.52
CA SER A 425 -15.03 -14.96 23.55
C SER A 425 -15.64 -13.83 24.38
N SER A 426 -14.80 -12.87 24.83
CA SER A 426 -15.28 -11.69 25.57
C SER A 426 -16.26 -10.84 24.75
N LEU A 427 -15.95 -10.61 23.47
CA LEU A 427 -16.82 -9.83 22.58
C LEU A 427 -18.14 -10.54 22.27
N GLU A 428 -18.11 -11.87 22.08
CA GLU A 428 -19.30 -12.67 21.80
C GLU A 428 -20.24 -12.72 23.02
N GLN A 429 -19.69 -12.92 24.21
CA GLN A 429 -20.47 -12.90 25.45
C GLN A 429 -21.23 -11.58 25.62
N GLN A 430 -20.54 -10.45 25.45
CA GLN A 430 -21.13 -9.13 25.60
C GLN A 430 -22.13 -8.79 24.49
N SER A 431 -21.88 -9.23 23.25
CA SER A 431 -22.85 -9.11 22.15
C SER A 431 -24.16 -9.80 22.50
N SER A 432 -24.06 -10.99 23.08
CA SER A 432 -25.22 -11.77 23.53
C SER A 432 -25.92 -11.12 24.73
N GLU A 433 -25.16 -10.61 25.70
CA GLU A 433 -25.72 -9.89 26.86
C GLU A 433 -26.46 -8.62 26.44
N ALA A 434 -25.88 -7.82 25.54
CA ALA A 434 -26.51 -6.60 25.03
C ALA A 434 -27.81 -6.89 24.27
N ALA A 435 -27.88 -8.00 23.52
CA ALA A 435 -29.08 -8.45 22.84
C ALA A 435 -30.19 -8.94 23.79
N ARG A 436 -29.83 -9.34 25.02
CA ARG A 436 -30.78 -9.83 26.05
C ARG A 436 -31.41 -8.70 26.88
N ILE A 437 -30.92 -7.47 26.79
CA ILE A 437 -31.43 -6.35 27.57
C ILE A 437 -32.89 -6.06 27.15
N PRO A 438 -33.86 -5.99 28.09
CA PRO A 438 -35.25 -5.66 27.79
C PRO A 438 -35.37 -4.29 27.08
N GLY A 439 -36.05 -4.25 25.94
CA GLY A 439 -36.18 -3.04 25.10
C GLY A 439 -35.09 -2.87 24.03
N SER A 440 -34.09 -3.77 23.99
CA SER A 440 -33.17 -3.86 22.85
C SER A 440 -33.82 -4.59 21.66
N SER A 441 -33.24 -4.46 20.47
CA SER A 441 -33.73 -5.12 19.25
C SER A 441 -33.67 -6.66 19.26
N GLY A 442 -33.09 -7.28 20.30
CA GLY A 442 -32.86 -8.73 20.37
C GLY A 442 -31.77 -9.25 19.43
N ILE A 443 -31.16 -8.38 18.62
CA ILE A 443 -30.15 -8.73 17.62
C ILE A 443 -28.75 -8.53 18.20
N GLU A 444 -27.93 -9.58 18.14
CA GLU A 444 -26.50 -9.52 18.44
C GLU A 444 -25.76 -8.62 17.45
N PHE A 445 -24.94 -7.68 17.97
CA PHE A 445 -24.23 -6.74 17.12
C PHE A 445 -23.03 -7.38 16.41
N LEU A 446 -22.45 -8.43 16.98
CA LEU A 446 -21.32 -9.18 16.45
C LEU A 446 -21.73 -10.64 16.31
N LYS A 447 -21.49 -11.20 15.11
CA LYS A 447 -21.59 -12.62 14.86
C LYS A 447 -20.28 -13.14 14.27
N ILE A 448 -19.77 -14.23 14.85
CA ILE A 448 -18.47 -14.82 14.50
C ILE A 448 -18.72 -16.08 13.67
N HIS A 449 -17.94 -16.24 12.59
CA HIS A 449 -17.94 -17.43 11.76
C HIS A 449 -16.50 -17.89 11.57
N THR A 450 -16.14 -18.97 12.26
CA THR A 450 -14.86 -19.64 12.09
C THR A 450 -14.95 -20.70 11.01
N TYR A 451 -13.94 -20.76 10.13
CA TYR A 451 -13.82 -21.75 9.07
C TYR A 451 -12.44 -22.41 9.12
N LEU A 452 -12.43 -23.73 9.32
CA LEU A 452 -11.22 -24.55 9.25
C LEU A 452 -11.13 -25.22 7.88
N THR A 453 -10.06 -24.91 7.13
CA THR A 453 -9.90 -25.36 5.74
C THR A 453 -8.94 -26.53 5.55
N GLN A 454 -8.19 -26.93 6.58
CA GLN A 454 -7.37 -28.13 6.55
C GLN A 454 -8.24 -29.38 6.44
N LYS A 455 -7.73 -30.38 5.72
CA LYS A 455 -8.31 -31.72 5.72
C LYS A 455 -7.98 -32.38 7.06
N LEU A 456 -9.02 -32.65 7.84
CA LEU A 456 -8.89 -33.39 9.10
C LEU A 456 -8.80 -34.89 8.81
N ASP A 457 -8.01 -35.57 9.63
CA ASP A 457 -8.03 -37.02 9.78
C ASP A 457 -9.34 -37.49 10.43
N MET A 458 -9.66 -38.77 10.25
CA MET A 458 -10.91 -39.34 10.76
C MET A 458 -10.97 -39.31 12.28
N ASP A 459 -9.84 -39.55 12.95
CA ASP A 459 -9.78 -39.64 14.41
C ASP A 459 -10.04 -38.26 15.05
N THR A 460 -9.39 -37.21 14.53
CA THR A 460 -9.62 -35.85 15.00
C THR A 460 -11.05 -35.38 14.68
N THR A 461 -11.59 -35.75 13.51
CA THR A 461 -12.99 -35.45 13.17
C THR A 461 -13.94 -36.11 14.16
N GLN A 462 -13.72 -37.38 14.50
CA GLN A 462 -14.55 -38.11 15.44
C GLN A 462 -14.46 -37.50 16.84
N ASN A 463 -13.27 -37.11 17.30
CA ASN A 463 -13.08 -36.43 18.58
C ASN A 463 -13.82 -35.09 18.64
N ILE A 464 -13.76 -34.28 17.58
CA ILE A 464 -14.49 -33.02 17.49
C ILE A 464 -16.01 -33.27 17.57
N VAL A 465 -16.51 -34.25 16.80
CA VAL A 465 -17.95 -34.55 16.77
C VAL A 465 -18.41 -35.01 18.16
N LEU A 466 -17.69 -35.95 18.79
CA LEU A 466 -18.01 -36.45 20.12
C LEU A 466 -18.05 -35.33 21.16
N ASN A 467 -17.06 -34.44 21.15
CA ASN A 467 -17.00 -33.32 22.10
C ASN A 467 -17.96 -32.16 21.76
N SER A 468 -18.54 -32.14 20.55
CA SER A 468 -19.51 -31.11 20.14
C SER A 468 -20.96 -31.43 20.50
N VAL A 469 -21.27 -32.68 20.80
CA VAL A 469 -22.62 -33.14 21.15
C VAL A 469 -22.88 -32.85 22.62
N GLY A 470 -23.85 -31.97 22.90
CA GLY A 470 -24.21 -31.57 24.26
C GLY A 470 -23.35 -30.46 24.87
N ALA A 471 -22.32 -29.98 24.17
CA ALA A 471 -21.52 -28.83 24.59
C ALA A 471 -22.14 -27.50 24.10
N ASP A 472 -22.16 -26.51 25.00
CA ASP A 472 -22.63 -25.13 24.73
C ASP A 472 -21.62 -24.31 23.92
N VAL A 473 -20.35 -24.73 23.92
CA VAL A 473 -19.24 -24.08 23.22
C VAL A 473 -18.59 -25.03 22.22
N ASP A 474 -17.97 -24.46 21.19
CA ASP A 474 -17.22 -25.17 20.18
C ASP A 474 -15.95 -25.79 20.78
N PRO A 475 -15.67 -27.09 20.55
CA PRO A 475 -14.54 -27.77 21.19
C PRO A 475 -13.16 -27.34 20.66
N LEU A 476 -13.10 -26.60 19.55
CA LEU A 476 -11.84 -26.13 18.97
C LEU A 476 -11.53 -24.68 19.33
N THR A 477 -12.56 -23.85 19.42
CA THR A 477 -12.41 -22.40 19.59
C THR A 477 -12.97 -21.88 20.91
N GLU A 478 -13.69 -22.72 21.67
CA GLU A 478 -14.44 -22.38 22.89
C GLU A 478 -15.40 -21.19 22.73
N LEU A 479 -15.74 -20.85 21.48
CA LEU A 479 -16.75 -19.85 21.16
C LEU A 479 -18.12 -20.51 21.14
N LYS A 480 -19.18 -19.75 21.38
CA LYS A 480 -20.56 -20.22 21.19
C LYS A 480 -20.84 -20.48 19.71
N SER A 481 -20.25 -19.67 18.84
CA SER A 481 -20.28 -19.87 17.40
C SER A 481 -19.46 -21.09 17.00
N ARG A 482 -20.14 -22.12 16.46
CA ARG A 482 -19.50 -23.37 16.03
C ARG A 482 -18.61 -23.18 14.80
N THR A 483 -17.51 -23.92 14.77
CA THR A 483 -16.56 -23.92 13.65
C THR A 483 -17.13 -24.64 12.43
N ASN A 484 -17.03 -24.01 11.26
CA ASN A 484 -17.42 -24.58 9.98
C ASN A 484 -16.22 -25.28 9.33
N PHE A 485 -16.44 -26.44 8.72
CA PHE A 485 -15.39 -27.18 8.03
C PHE A 485 -15.44 -26.95 6.52
N GLY A 486 -14.29 -26.65 5.93
CA GLY A 486 -14.14 -26.35 4.50
C GLY A 486 -14.14 -24.85 4.18
N ARG A 487 -14.24 -24.53 2.88
CA ARG A 487 -14.16 -23.15 2.40
C ARG A 487 -15.53 -22.45 2.51
N PRO A 488 -15.58 -21.17 2.95
CA PRO A 488 -16.82 -20.42 2.98
C PRO A 488 -17.44 -20.29 1.59
N ASN A 489 -18.74 -20.54 1.48
CA ASN A 489 -19.49 -20.27 0.26
C ASN A 489 -20.02 -18.83 0.26
N PHE A 490 -19.17 -17.88 -0.14
CA PHE A 490 -19.51 -16.46 -0.14
C PHE A 490 -20.71 -16.10 -1.03
N ASN A 491 -20.99 -16.86 -2.10
CA ASN A 491 -22.17 -16.61 -2.94
C ASN A 491 -23.45 -16.86 -2.13
N LYS A 492 -23.52 -18.01 -1.45
CA LYS A 492 -24.67 -18.32 -0.58
C LYS A 492 -24.74 -17.36 0.59
N LEU A 493 -23.63 -17.10 1.28
CA LEU A 493 -23.59 -16.24 2.46
C LEU A 493 -24.07 -14.81 2.14
N PHE A 494 -23.58 -14.20 1.05
CA PHE A 494 -24.02 -12.86 0.68
C PHE A 494 -25.43 -12.82 0.08
N ALA A 495 -25.87 -13.87 -0.63
CA ALA A 495 -27.25 -13.97 -1.10
C ALA A 495 -28.23 -14.08 0.08
N SER A 496 -27.97 -14.98 1.04
CA SER A 496 -28.80 -15.12 2.25
C SER A 496 -28.81 -13.86 3.10
N MET A 497 -27.67 -13.16 3.21
CA MET A 497 -27.61 -11.86 3.88
C MET A 497 -28.45 -10.80 3.15
N ARG A 498 -28.34 -10.70 1.82
CA ARG A 498 -29.17 -9.80 1.01
C ARG A 498 -30.65 -10.10 1.24
N ASP A 499 -31.06 -11.35 1.13
CA ASP A 499 -32.46 -11.76 1.24
C ASP A 499 -33.00 -11.47 2.65
N GLY A 500 -32.22 -11.78 3.70
CA GLY A 500 -32.60 -11.44 5.07
C GLY A 500 -32.69 -9.92 5.34
N ILE A 501 -31.87 -9.11 4.67
CA ILE A 501 -31.98 -7.64 4.76
C ILE A 501 -33.27 -7.16 4.07
N LEU A 502 -33.61 -7.72 2.91
CA LEU A 502 -34.84 -7.38 2.17
C LEU A 502 -36.09 -7.80 2.95
N ASP A 503 -36.07 -8.99 3.54
CA ASP A 503 -37.17 -9.56 4.32
C ASP A 503 -37.24 -9.00 5.75
N ARG A 504 -36.34 -8.06 6.10
CA ARG A 504 -36.23 -7.42 7.42
C ARG A 504 -36.03 -8.39 8.59
N THR A 505 -35.57 -9.62 8.31
CA THR A 505 -35.19 -10.60 9.33
C THR A 505 -33.77 -10.37 9.84
N TYR A 506 -32.94 -9.68 9.06
CA TYR A 506 -31.54 -9.44 9.38
C TYR A 506 -31.32 -8.17 10.22
N LEU A 507 -32.14 -7.14 9.97
CA LEU A 507 -32.21 -5.87 10.71
C LEU A 507 -33.65 -5.35 10.67
N HIS A 508 -34.27 -5.17 11.83
CA HIS A 508 -35.69 -4.80 11.94
C HIS A 508 -35.97 -3.30 11.71
N ASP A 509 -34.93 -2.45 11.77
CA ASP A 509 -35.07 -0.99 11.88
C ASP A 509 -34.48 -0.21 10.69
N LEU A 510 -34.37 -0.85 9.53
CA LEU A 510 -33.99 -0.18 8.28
C LEU A 510 -35.21 0.57 7.75
N GLY A 511 -35.21 1.90 7.84
CA GLY A 511 -36.23 2.73 7.17
C GLY A 511 -36.24 2.50 5.65
N ASN A 512 -36.97 3.31 4.87
CA ASN A 512 -36.99 3.22 3.39
C ASN A 512 -35.65 3.55 2.70
N MET A 513 -34.53 3.56 3.43
CA MET A 513 -33.21 3.89 2.93
C MET A 513 -32.46 2.65 2.43
N ARG A 514 -31.64 2.88 1.41
CA ARG A 514 -30.73 1.88 0.83
C ARG A 514 -29.71 1.43 1.86
N THR A 515 -29.57 0.11 2.06
CA THR A 515 -28.63 -0.47 3.03
C THR A 515 -27.27 -0.70 2.36
N THR A 516 -26.19 -0.29 3.02
CA THR A 516 -24.82 -0.52 2.55
C THR A 516 -24.15 -1.60 3.39
N VAL A 517 -23.68 -2.65 2.72
CA VAL A 517 -22.88 -3.73 3.32
C VAL A 517 -21.43 -3.52 2.92
N GLY A 518 -20.59 -3.22 3.89
CA GLY A 518 -19.16 -3.09 3.67
C GLY A 518 -18.41 -4.39 3.89
N VAL A 519 -17.84 -4.96 2.82
CA VAL A 519 -17.07 -6.19 2.85
C VAL A 519 -15.59 -5.87 2.84
N TYR A 520 -14.92 -6.14 3.95
CA TYR A 520 -13.50 -5.87 4.16
C TYR A 520 -12.73 -7.17 4.23
N PHE A 521 -11.73 -7.34 3.37
CA PHE A 521 -10.98 -8.59 3.27
C PHE A 521 -9.48 -8.39 3.41
N CYS A 522 -8.87 -9.14 4.33
CA CYS A 522 -7.43 -9.20 4.53
C CYS A 522 -6.94 -10.64 4.32
N GLY A 523 -6.19 -10.85 3.22
CA GLY A 523 -5.73 -12.18 2.82
C GLY A 523 -5.27 -12.31 1.36
N PRO A 524 -5.11 -13.56 0.86
CA PRO A 524 -4.62 -13.85 -0.48
C PRO A 524 -5.42 -13.20 -1.61
N SER A 525 -4.71 -12.69 -2.62
CA SER A 525 -5.34 -12.04 -3.79
C SER A 525 -6.27 -12.96 -4.59
N ALA A 526 -6.07 -14.29 -4.54
CA ALA A 526 -6.97 -15.23 -5.19
C ALA A 526 -8.37 -15.20 -4.54
N ALA A 527 -8.44 -15.38 -3.22
CA ALA A 527 -9.68 -15.32 -2.46
C ALA A 527 -10.38 -13.96 -2.56
N ALA A 528 -9.61 -12.86 -2.55
CA ALA A 528 -10.15 -11.51 -2.75
C ALA A 528 -10.98 -11.37 -4.04
N ARG A 529 -10.57 -12.03 -5.13
CA ARG A 529 -11.31 -11.96 -6.41
C ARG A 529 -12.65 -12.69 -6.32
N ASP A 530 -12.67 -13.83 -5.66
CA ASP A 530 -13.87 -14.66 -5.53
C ASP A 530 -14.89 -13.99 -4.60
N ILE A 531 -14.43 -13.45 -3.47
CA ILE A 531 -15.25 -12.68 -2.52
C ILE A 531 -15.82 -11.43 -3.21
N LYS A 532 -14.98 -10.68 -3.94
CA LYS A 532 -15.44 -9.51 -4.70
C LYS A 532 -16.50 -9.87 -5.74
N LYS A 533 -16.34 -11.00 -6.44
CA LYS A 533 -17.32 -11.49 -7.42
C LYS A 533 -18.64 -11.83 -6.74
N ALA A 534 -18.59 -12.54 -5.61
CA ALA A 534 -19.77 -12.89 -4.83
C ALA A 534 -20.51 -11.66 -4.30
N ALA A 535 -19.79 -10.70 -3.72
CA ALA A 535 -20.37 -9.44 -3.22
C ALA A 535 -21.06 -8.65 -4.34
N LYS A 536 -20.43 -8.58 -5.52
CA LYS A 536 -21.02 -7.93 -6.69
C LYS A 536 -22.29 -8.65 -7.16
N ALA A 537 -22.30 -9.99 -7.14
CA ALA A 537 -23.47 -10.78 -7.54
C ALA A 537 -24.66 -10.63 -6.56
N ALA A 538 -24.38 -10.40 -5.28
CA ALA A 538 -25.40 -10.15 -4.25
C ALA A 538 -25.90 -8.69 -4.22
N THR A 539 -25.29 -7.77 -4.96
CA THR A 539 -25.69 -6.36 -4.97
C THR A 539 -26.98 -6.15 -5.77
N VAL A 540 -27.97 -5.52 -5.14
CA VAL A 540 -29.25 -5.11 -5.76
C VAL A 540 -29.50 -3.61 -5.51
N ARG A 541 -30.63 -3.06 -5.95
CA ARG A 541 -30.92 -1.62 -5.84
C ARG A 541 -31.02 -1.19 -4.38
N GLU A 542 -31.66 -1.99 -3.56
CA GLU A 542 -31.97 -1.75 -2.14
C GLU A 542 -30.78 -2.10 -1.21
N VAL A 543 -29.96 -3.10 -1.59
CA VAL A 543 -28.82 -3.59 -0.80
C VAL A 543 -27.54 -3.48 -1.62
N GLN A 544 -26.63 -2.60 -1.22
CA GLN A 544 -25.37 -2.36 -1.91
C GLN A 544 -24.19 -2.99 -1.17
N PHE A 545 -23.55 -4.00 -1.78
CA PHE A 545 -22.28 -4.51 -1.27
C PHE A 545 -21.11 -3.73 -1.85
N ARG A 546 -20.21 -3.27 -0.98
CA ARG A 546 -18.95 -2.61 -1.35
C ARG A 546 -17.79 -3.45 -0.84
N PHE A 547 -16.81 -3.70 -1.70
CA PHE A 547 -15.69 -4.58 -1.36
C PHE A 547 -14.37 -3.82 -1.32
N TRP A 548 -13.65 -3.95 -0.21
CA TRP A 548 -12.31 -3.43 -0.01
C TRP A 548 -11.33 -4.55 0.32
N LYS A 549 -10.14 -4.46 -0.27
CA LYS A 549 -9.04 -5.38 0.00
C LYS A 549 -7.96 -4.65 0.80
N GLU A 550 -7.60 -5.20 1.94
CA GLU A 550 -6.42 -4.81 2.69
C GLU A 550 -5.15 -5.37 2.04
N HIS A 551 -4.11 -4.54 2.01
CA HIS A 551 -2.82 -4.84 1.38
C HIS A 551 -1.72 -4.74 2.44
N PHE A 552 -1.66 -5.74 3.31
CA PHE A 552 -0.58 -5.92 4.29
C PHE A 552 0.26 -7.13 3.92
#